data_AF-A0A1J3JX53-F1
#
_entry.id   AF-A0A1J3JX53-F1
#
_cell.length_a   1.000
_cell.length_b   1.000
_cell.length_c   1.000
_cell.angle_alpha   90.00
_cell.angle_beta   90.00
_cell.angle_gamma   90.00
#
_symmetry.space_group_name_H-M   'P 1'
#
loop_
_entity.id
_entity.type
_entity.pdbx_description
1 polymer ?
#
loop_
_entity_poly.entity_id
_entity_poly.type
_entity_poly.pdbx_seq_one_letter_code
_entity_poly.pdbx_strand_id
1 'polypeptide(L)'
;MASTKPVNRPSMRHPSHNHPLRVFKAQEEDEIICSGCELELTGQAFKCTKSDCDYFLHKSCIDLPREINHKSHPDHPLTLLHSSPYGQAYTCDACGQYGSAFTYHCSECQYDVHVGCAFIPEIVEREDHEHTLTLIYNTPCKGLEEGVTFICDVCEETMSENLWVYYCKECDYGTHVHSCAVYEKHEPKKERGGEEAILEALRMESLMNARQELENMRIRNKINNSVIHFGDEPERRYYWVRK
;
A
#
# COMPACT_ATOMS: atom_id res chain seq x y z
N MET A 1 15.78 -46.57 -20.03
CA MET A 1 15.10 -45.81 -18.96
C MET A 1 16.05 -44.69 -18.53
N ALA A 2 15.80 -43.45 -18.97
CA ALA A 2 16.64 -42.31 -18.61
C ALA A 2 16.23 -41.84 -17.20
N SER A 3 17.05 -42.17 -16.21
CA SER A 3 16.90 -41.67 -14.85
C SER A 3 17.32 -40.20 -14.85
N THR A 4 16.35 -39.29 -14.99
CA THR A 4 16.59 -37.85 -14.82
C THR A 4 16.99 -37.60 -13.38
N LYS A 5 18.27 -37.28 -13.15
CA LYS A 5 18.76 -36.81 -11.84
C LYS A 5 17.92 -35.60 -11.42
N PRO A 6 17.48 -35.52 -10.14
CA PRO A 6 16.70 -34.38 -9.68
C PRO A 6 17.55 -33.11 -9.84
N VAL A 7 17.03 -32.15 -10.60
CA VAL A 7 17.62 -30.82 -10.73
C VAL A 7 17.59 -30.19 -9.34
N ASN A 8 18.72 -30.18 -8.66
CA ASN A 8 18.86 -29.56 -7.34
C ASN A 8 18.76 -28.04 -7.54
N ARG A 9 17.54 -27.48 -7.45
CA ARG A 9 17.34 -26.04 -7.50
C ARG A 9 17.76 -25.46 -6.15
N PRO A 10 18.68 -24.48 -6.11
CA PRO A 10 19.11 -23.88 -4.86
C PRO A 10 17.91 -23.30 -4.10
N SER A 11 17.86 -23.58 -2.80
CA SER A 11 16.86 -23.06 -1.87
C SER A 11 17.54 -22.39 -0.68
N MET A 12 16.85 -21.46 -0.03
CA MET A 12 17.36 -20.70 1.10
C MET A 12 16.34 -20.62 2.24
N ARG A 13 16.81 -20.38 3.46
CA ARG A 13 15.95 -20.08 4.61
C ARG A 13 15.83 -18.58 4.77
N HIS A 14 14.67 -18.08 5.17
CA HIS A 14 14.43 -16.66 5.42
C HIS A 14 13.75 -16.47 6.79
N PRO A 15 14.09 -15.46 7.60
CA PRO A 15 13.56 -15.32 8.96
C PRO A 15 12.03 -15.12 9.02
N SER A 16 11.43 -14.60 7.95
CA SER A 16 9.98 -14.36 7.87
C SER A 16 9.15 -15.63 7.67
N HIS A 17 9.77 -16.78 7.37
CA HIS A 17 9.03 -17.98 6.98
C HIS A 17 9.78 -19.28 7.31
N ASN A 18 9.04 -20.28 7.79
CA ASN A 18 9.63 -21.50 8.33
C ASN A 18 10.08 -22.53 7.28
N HIS A 19 9.59 -22.42 6.05
CA HIS A 19 9.98 -23.30 4.96
C HIS A 19 11.08 -22.69 4.08
N PRO A 20 11.93 -23.52 3.44
CA PRO A 20 12.87 -23.02 2.45
C PRO A 20 12.14 -22.37 1.27
N LEU A 21 12.69 -21.28 0.79
CA LEU A 21 12.26 -20.57 -0.40
C LEU A 21 13.17 -20.95 -1.58
N ARG A 22 12.62 -20.96 -2.79
CA ARG A 22 13.37 -21.15 -4.04
C ARG A 22 13.03 -20.05 -5.02
N VAL A 23 13.99 -19.73 -5.88
CA VAL A 23 13.78 -18.78 -6.97
C VAL A 23 12.73 -19.31 -7.94
N PHE A 24 11.83 -18.45 -8.37
CA PHE A 24 10.92 -18.67 -9.50
C PHE A 24 10.77 -17.38 -10.31
N LYS A 25 10.07 -17.47 -11.44
CA LYS A 25 9.73 -16.32 -12.28
C LYS A 25 8.21 -16.19 -12.30
N ALA A 26 7.69 -15.12 -11.72
CA ALA A 26 6.30 -14.72 -11.87
C ALA A 26 6.09 -14.14 -13.27
N GLN A 27 5.00 -14.52 -13.92
CA GLN A 27 4.48 -13.84 -15.10
C GLN A 27 3.49 -12.75 -14.65
N GLU A 28 3.19 -11.81 -15.55
CA GLU A 28 2.29 -10.70 -15.25
C GLU A 28 0.85 -11.19 -15.04
N GLU A 29 0.46 -12.29 -15.68
CA GLU A 29 -0.87 -12.88 -15.57
C GLU A 29 -1.09 -13.72 -14.30
N ASP A 30 -0.04 -13.94 -13.49
CA ASP A 30 -0.13 -14.86 -12.35
C ASP A 30 -0.81 -14.21 -11.11
N GLU A 31 -1.08 -12.90 -11.11
CA GLU A 31 -1.70 -12.12 -10.00
C GLU A 31 -1.13 -12.46 -8.60
N ILE A 32 0.18 -12.73 -8.51
CA ILE A 32 0.79 -13.20 -7.26
C ILE A 32 1.20 -12.00 -6.40
N ILE A 33 0.72 -11.96 -5.15
CA ILE A 33 1.06 -10.92 -4.19
C ILE A 33 2.26 -11.33 -3.33
N CYS A 34 3.19 -10.40 -3.13
CA CYS A 34 4.30 -10.56 -2.21
C CYS A 34 3.82 -10.55 -0.75
N SER A 35 4.13 -11.59 0.01
CA SER A 35 3.82 -11.71 1.44
C SER A 35 4.61 -10.73 2.32
N GLY A 36 5.59 -10.01 1.76
CA GLY A 36 6.42 -9.04 2.47
C GLY A 36 5.94 -7.61 2.33
N CYS A 37 5.57 -7.18 1.13
CA CYS A 37 5.18 -5.78 0.87
C CYS A 37 3.74 -5.60 0.36
N GLU A 38 2.98 -6.68 0.21
CA GLU A 38 1.58 -6.67 -0.26
C GLU A 38 1.40 -6.11 -1.69
N LEU A 39 2.50 -5.98 -2.45
CA LEU A 39 2.48 -5.59 -3.86
C LEU A 39 2.60 -6.81 -4.77
N GLU A 40 2.08 -6.68 -5.99
CA GLU A 40 2.19 -7.68 -7.04
C GLU A 40 3.64 -8.01 -7.40
N LEU A 41 3.90 -9.31 -7.62
CA LEU A 41 5.16 -9.83 -8.08
C LEU A 41 5.26 -9.74 -9.59
N THR A 42 6.31 -9.11 -10.08
CA THR A 42 6.71 -9.18 -11.49
C THR A 42 8.14 -9.70 -11.60
N GLY A 43 8.40 -10.55 -12.60
CA GLY A 43 9.74 -11.05 -12.87
C GLY A 43 10.26 -12.06 -11.85
N GLN A 44 11.54 -11.93 -11.46
CA GLN A 44 12.20 -12.93 -10.61
C GLN A 44 11.87 -12.72 -9.12
N ALA A 45 11.33 -13.77 -8.50
CA ALA A 45 10.86 -13.76 -7.12
C ALA A 45 11.21 -15.07 -6.41
N PHE A 46 10.79 -15.19 -5.15
CA PHE A 46 10.99 -16.36 -4.33
C PHE A 46 9.65 -16.94 -3.90
N LYS A 47 9.53 -18.26 -3.96
CA LYS A 47 8.35 -18.97 -3.48
C LYS A 47 8.72 -20.09 -2.53
N CYS A 48 7.80 -20.40 -1.64
CA CYS A 48 7.90 -21.56 -0.77
C CYS A 48 8.13 -22.86 -1.58
N THR A 49 8.93 -23.75 -1.00
CA THR A 49 9.17 -25.09 -1.55
C THR A 49 8.00 -26.05 -1.29
N LYS A 50 7.15 -25.77 -0.29
CA LYS A 50 5.95 -26.53 0.02
C LYS A 50 4.82 -26.16 -0.94
N SER A 51 4.11 -27.17 -1.46
CA SER A 51 3.06 -27.01 -2.46
C SER A 51 1.76 -26.45 -1.92
N ASP A 52 1.53 -26.58 -0.62
CA ASP A 52 0.36 -26.15 0.14
C ASP A 52 0.63 -24.84 0.92
N CYS A 53 1.61 -24.07 0.48
CA CYS A 53 2.06 -22.87 1.18
C CYS A 53 2.25 -21.70 0.21
N ASP A 54 1.29 -20.78 0.25
CA ASP A 54 1.26 -19.58 -0.59
C ASP A 54 2.10 -18.46 0.01
N TYR A 55 3.40 -18.71 0.15
CA TYR A 55 4.36 -17.73 0.63
C TYR A 55 5.32 -17.31 -0.47
N PHE A 56 5.29 -16.02 -0.82
CA PHE A 56 6.06 -15.45 -1.91
C PHE A 56 6.72 -14.15 -1.50
N LEU A 57 7.92 -13.88 -2.01
CA LEU A 57 8.65 -12.63 -1.76
C LEU A 57 9.28 -12.08 -3.03
N HIS A 58 9.23 -10.76 -3.22
CA HIS A 58 10.13 -10.10 -4.16
C HIS A 58 11.57 -10.37 -3.76
N LYS A 59 12.48 -10.34 -4.73
CA LYS A 59 13.91 -10.35 -4.44
C LYS A 59 14.31 -9.20 -3.49
N SER A 60 13.80 -7.99 -3.73
CA SER A 60 14.05 -6.84 -2.86
C SER A 60 13.54 -7.04 -1.43
N CYS A 61 12.46 -7.81 -1.23
CA CYS A 61 11.91 -8.09 0.10
C CYS A 61 12.74 -9.09 0.91
N ILE A 62 13.55 -9.93 0.25
CA ILE A 62 14.51 -10.82 0.93
C ILE A 62 15.73 -10.04 1.42
N ASP A 63 16.14 -9.03 0.65
CA ASP A 63 17.38 -8.28 0.89
C ASP A 63 17.15 -7.02 1.74
N LEU A 64 15.96 -6.87 2.35
CA LEU A 64 15.62 -5.69 3.16
C LEU A 64 16.58 -5.53 4.34
N PRO A 65 17.10 -4.32 4.59
CA PRO A 65 17.92 -4.07 5.77
C PRO A 65 17.10 -4.25 7.03
N ARG A 66 17.70 -4.91 8.04
CA ARG A 66 17.05 -5.16 9.33
C ARG A 66 16.73 -3.87 10.09
N GLU A 67 17.51 -2.83 9.88
CA GLU A 67 17.37 -1.54 10.57
C GLU A 67 17.70 -0.41 9.59
N ILE A 68 16.95 0.70 9.67
CA ILE A 68 17.18 1.90 8.87
C ILE A 68 17.12 3.15 9.75
N ASN A 69 17.93 4.15 9.42
CA ASN A 69 17.79 5.51 9.95
C ASN A 69 17.03 6.34 8.92
N HIS A 70 15.73 6.52 9.14
CA HIS A 70 14.85 7.18 8.18
C HIS A 70 14.69 8.67 8.49
N LYS A 71 14.69 9.53 7.48
CA LYS A 71 14.64 10.99 7.68
C LYS A 71 13.34 11.50 8.30
N SER A 72 12.24 10.77 8.11
CA SER A 72 10.96 11.07 8.78
C SER A 72 10.97 10.81 10.28
N HIS A 73 11.95 10.04 10.77
CA HIS A 73 12.07 9.64 12.16
C HIS A 73 13.55 9.62 12.57
N PRO A 74 14.21 10.79 12.69
CA PRO A 74 15.66 10.88 12.85
C PRO A 74 16.16 10.50 14.25
N ASP A 75 15.29 10.56 15.26
CA ASP A 75 15.68 10.36 16.66
C ASP A 75 15.88 8.88 17.01
N HIS A 76 15.21 7.96 16.31
CA HIS A 76 15.31 6.53 16.54
C HIS A 76 15.40 5.74 15.23
N PRO A 77 16.18 4.65 15.19
CA PRO A 77 16.17 3.74 14.06
C PRO A 77 14.83 2.99 13.95
N LEU A 78 14.43 2.65 12.73
CA LEU A 78 13.30 1.77 12.48
C LEU A 78 13.78 0.34 12.25
N THR A 79 13.20 -0.61 12.97
CA THR A 79 13.51 -2.05 12.85
C THR A 79 12.53 -2.74 11.92
N LEU A 80 13.02 -3.57 11.01
CA LEU A 80 12.20 -4.42 10.16
C LEU A 80 11.54 -5.53 10.99
N LEU A 81 10.21 -5.57 10.95
CA LEU A 81 9.40 -6.68 11.42
C LEU A 81 8.79 -7.40 10.22
N HIS A 82 8.72 -8.73 10.29
CA HIS A 82 8.15 -9.57 9.23
C HIS A 82 6.63 -9.81 9.37
N SER A 83 6.00 -9.10 10.30
CA SER A 83 4.57 -9.16 10.60
C SER A 83 4.17 -7.91 11.37
N SER A 84 2.87 -7.61 11.44
CA SER A 84 2.35 -6.52 12.27
C SER A 84 2.83 -6.61 13.73
N PRO A 85 3.31 -5.50 14.34
CA PRO A 85 3.66 -5.43 15.76
C PRO A 85 2.44 -5.60 16.68
N TYR A 86 1.23 -5.41 16.16
CA TYR A 86 -0.04 -5.45 16.92
C TYR A 86 -0.85 -6.73 16.65
N GLY A 87 -0.27 -7.71 15.94
CA GLY A 87 -0.83 -9.04 15.73
C GLY A 87 -1.80 -9.19 14.56
N GLN A 88 -2.54 -8.15 14.17
CA GLN A 88 -3.46 -8.22 13.01
C GLN A 88 -3.06 -7.26 11.89
N ALA A 89 -3.04 -5.96 12.17
CA ALA A 89 -2.72 -4.92 11.21
C ALA A 89 -2.05 -3.74 11.92
N TYR A 90 -1.48 -2.83 11.15
CA TYR A 90 -0.98 -1.54 11.59
C TYR A 90 -1.46 -0.47 10.60
N THR A 91 -1.41 0.80 11.00
CA THR A 91 -1.62 1.94 10.11
C THR A 91 -0.27 2.55 9.81
N CYS A 92 0.02 2.79 8.53
CA CYS A 92 1.28 3.39 8.13
C CYS A 92 1.27 4.91 8.38
N ASP A 93 2.24 5.42 9.13
CA ASP A 93 2.41 6.85 9.42
C ASP A 93 2.78 7.67 8.18
N ALA A 94 3.24 7.03 7.10
CA ALA A 94 3.55 7.71 5.85
C ALA A 94 2.31 7.99 5.00
N CYS A 95 1.48 6.98 4.76
CA CYS A 95 0.38 7.05 3.79
C CYS A 95 -1.02 6.91 4.40
N GLY A 96 -1.11 6.61 5.69
CA GLY A 96 -2.38 6.42 6.41
C GLY A 96 -3.12 5.13 6.06
N GLN A 97 -2.58 4.31 5.17
CA GLN A 97 -3.20 3.04 4.77
C GLN A 97 -2.82 1.92 5.73
N TYR A 98 -3.71 0.92 5.84
CA TYR A 98 -3.46 -0.27 6.64
C TYR A 98 -2.40 -1.17 6.00
N GLY A 99 -1.65 -1.91 6.83
CA GLY A 99 -0.75 -2.97 6.40
C GLY A 99 -0.83 -4.15 7.36
N SER A 100 -0.55 -5.36 6.87
CA SER A 100 -0.46 -6.57 7.71
C SER A 100 0.85 -7.34 7.55
N ALA A 101 1.58 -7.07 6.46
CA ALA A 101 2.85 -7.70 6.13
C ALA A 101 4.06 -7.05 6.83
N PHE A 102 5.21 -6.98 6.15
CA PHE A 102 6.43 -6.45 6.76
C PHE A 102 6.30 -4.95 6.99
N THR A 103 6.94 -4.46 8.05
CA THR A 103 6.92 -3.05 8.42
C THR A 103 8.27 -2.61 8.99
N TYR A 104 8.60 -1.34 8.82
CA TYR A 104 9.63 -0.67 9.60
C TYR A 104 8.98 -0.03 10.82
N HIS A 105 9.35 -0.50 12.00
CA HIS A 105 8.71 -0.17 13.26
C HIS A 105 9.70 0.44 14.25
N CYS A 106 9.28 1.51 14.93
CA CYS A 106 9.90 2.02 16.15
C CYS A 106 9.01 1.68 17.35
N SER A 107 9.50 0.82 18.24
CA SER A 107 8.74 0.41 19.43
C SER A 107 8.59 1.51 20.48
N GLU A 108 9.51 2.48 20.50
CA GLU A 108 9.48 3.59 21.46
C GLU A 108 8.40 4.61 21.10
N CYS A 109 8.29 4.93 19.81
CA CYS A 109 7.36 5.93 19.31
C CYS A 109 6.05 5.35 18.76
N GLN A 110 5.95 4.02 18.62
CA GLN A 110 4.87 3.35 17.88
C GLN A 110 4.73 3.93 16.46
N TYR A 111 5.87 4.09 15.79
CA TYR A 111 5.96 4.64 14.43
C TYR A 111 6.12 3.49 13.44
N ASP A 112 5.18 3.34 12.53
CA ASP A 112 5.04 2.22 11.62
C ASP A 112 5.02 2.70 10.16
N VAL A 113 5.91 2.15 9.34
CA VAL A 113 6.00 2.50 7.92
C VAL A 113 6.02 1.24 7.09
N HIS A 114 5.13 1.16 6.10
CA HIS A 114 5.18 0.09 5.10
C HIS A 114 6.58 0.02 4.49
N VAL A 115 7.07 -1.19 4.21
CA VAL A 115 8.38 -1.35 3.54
C VAL A 115 8.46 -0.57 2.21
N GLY A 116 7.34 -0.45 1.47
CA GLY A 116 7.28 0.35 0.26
C GLY A 116 7.38 1.86 0.53
N CYS A 117 6.70 2.35 1.57
CA CYS A 117 6.74 3.76 1.97
C CYS A 117 8.13 4.20 2.42
N ALA A 118 8.86 3.34 3.14
CA ALA A 118 10.19 3.66 3.68
C ALA A 118 11.28 3.90 2.60
N PHE A 119 10.99 3.56 1.34
CA PHE A 119 11.93 3.71 0.22
C PHE A 119 11.34 4.45 -0.97
N ILE A 120 10.26 5.22 -0.78
CA ILE A 120 9.79 6.11 -1.85
C ILE A 120 10.83 7.21 -2.14
N PRO A 121 10.93 7.68 -3.39
CA PRO A 121 11.90 8.71 -3.75
C PRO A 121 11.61 10.04 -3.04
N GLU A 122 12.67 10.77 -2.71
CA GLU A 122 12.56 12.10 -2.07
C GLU A 122 12.11 13.20 -3.04
N ILE A 123 12.36 12.99 -4.33
CA ILE A 123 12.05 13.94 -5.39
C ILE A 123 11.43 13.16 -6.54
N VAL A 124 10.29 13.65 -7.04
CA VAL A 124 9.59 13.07 -8.19
C VAL A 124 9.24 14.14 -9.21
N GLU A 125 9.17 13.72 -10.47
CA GLU A 125 8.56 14.48 -11.55
C GLU A 125 7.18 13.87 -11.83
N ARG A 126 6.24 14.70 -12.27
CA ARG A 126 4.92 14.23 -12.72
C ARG A 126 4.63 14.78 -14.11
N GLU A 127 3.82 14.06 -14.88
CA GLU A 127 3.43 14.48 -16.23
C GLU A 127 2.41 15.63 -16.21
N ASP A 128 1.60 15.71 -15.14
CA ASP A 128 0.56 16.73 -14.94
C ASP A 128 1.04 17.98 -14.20
N HIS A 129 2.33 18.03 -13.81
CA HIS A 129 2.90 19.17 -13.10
C HIS A 129 4.33 19.48 -13.56
N GLU A 130 4.60 20.76 -13.85
CA GLU A 130 5.86 21.21 -14.47
C GLU A 130 7.08 21.13 -13.53
N HIS A 131 6.90 21.40 -12.25
CA HIS A 131 7.99 21.43 -11.28
C HIS A 131 8.22 20.08 -10.62
N THR A 132 9.42 19.87 -10.09
CA THR A 132 9.70 18.69 -9.26
C THR A 132 8.98 18.79 -7.92
N LEU A 133 8.38 17.68 -7.48
CA LEU A 133 7.80 17.59 -6.15
C LEU A 133 8.81 17.01 -5.18
N THR A 134 8.88 17.58 -3.97
CA THR A 134 9.72 17.09 -2.88
C THR A 134 8.85 16.39 -1.85
N LEU A 135 9.33 15.25 -1.35
CA LEU A 135 8.70 14.53 -0.26
C LEU A 135 8.85 15.31 1.04
N ILE A 136 7.75 15.53 1.75
CA ILE A 136 7.73 16.09 3.10
C ILE A 136 6.95 15.15 4.02
N TYR A 137 7.39 15.03 5.28
CA TYR A 137 6.88 14.05 6.25
C TYR A 137 5.75 14.58 7.14
N ASN A 138 5.07 15.62 6.65
CA ASN A 138 3.88 16.23 7.22
C ASN A 138 3.30 17.17 6.15
N THR A 139 2.02 17.50 6.27
CA THR A 139 1.43 18.52 5.40
C THR A 139 2.00 19.90 5.72
N PRO A 140 2.05 20.84 4.74
CA PRO A 140 2.47 22.22 4.98
C PRO A 140 1.65 22.94 6.06
N CYS A 141 0.45 22.44 6.37
CA CYS A 141 -0.46 23.03 7.34
C CYS A 141 -0.21 22.59 8.80
N LYS A 142 0.74 21.67 9.04
CA LYS A 142 1.01 21.15 10.39
C LYS A 142 1.40 22.28 11.34
N GLY A 143 0.64 22.42 12.44
CA GLY A 143 0.88 23.44 13.46
C GLY A 143 0.38 24.84 13.12
N LEU A 144 -0.43 25.00 12.06
CA LEU A 144 -1.19 26.22 11.78
C LEU A 144 -2.48 26.29 12.62
N GLU A 145 -3.21 27.40 12.48
CA GLU A 145 -4.48 27.63 13.18
C GLU A 145 -5.51 26.52 12.92
N GLU A 146 -6.36 26.24 13.92
CA GLU A 146 -7.44 25.27 13.80
C GLU A 146 -8.34 25.59 12.59
N GLY A 147 -8.52 24.62 11.70
CA GLY A 147 -9.37 24.73 10.51
C GLY A 147 -8.63 24.95 9.20
N VAL A 148 -7.31 25.11 9.21
CA VAL A 148 -6.51 25.10 7.97
C VAL A 148 -6.28 23.65 7.54
N THR A 149 -6.86 23.26 6.40
CA THR A 149 -6.72 21.91 5.84
C THR A 149 -5.91 21.94 4.56
N PHE A 150 -5.05 20.94 4.38
CA PHE A 150 -4.33 20.73 3.12
C PHE A 150 -5.16 19.84 2.20
N ILE A 151 -5.34 20.24 0.95
CA ILE A 151 -6.15 19.52 -0.04
C ILE A 151 -5.22 18.97 -1.12
N CYS A 152 -5.47 17.75 -1.56
CA CYS A 152 -4.73 17.15 -2.68
C CYS A 152 -5.16 17.78 -4.00
N ASP A 153 -4.22 18.33 -4.75
CA ASP A 153 -4.48 18.95 -6.06
C ASP A 153 -4.94 17.94 -7.13
N VAL A 154 -4.79 16.64 -6.88
CA VAL A 154 -5.19 15.59 -7.83
C VAL A 154 -6.59 15.05 -7.57
N CYS A 155 -6.93 14.70 -6.32
CA CYS A 155 -8.25 14.14 -5.99
C CYS A 155 -9.20 15.11 -5.28
N GLU A 156 -8.77 16.33 -4.97
CA GLU A 156 -9.57 17.32 -4.23
C GLU A 156 -9.97 16.87 -2.81
N GLU A 157 -9.31 15.84 -2.26
CA GLU A 157 -9.57 15.33 -0.91
C GLU A 157 -8.67 15.99 0.14
N THR A 158 -9.21 16.17 1.34
CA THR A 158 -8.48 16.68 2.50
C THR A 158 -7.47 15.66 3.01
N MET A 159 -6.23 16.12 3.22
CA MET A 159 -5.13 15.32 3.76
C MET A 159 -4.96 15.54 5.26
N SER A 160 -4.74 14.44 6.00
CA SER A 160 -4.40 14.51 7.42
C SER A 160 -3.01 15.11 7.61
N GLU A 161 -2.88 15.99 8.60
CA GLU A 161 -1.70 16.85 8.77
C GLU A 161 -0.37 16.11 9.01
N ASN A 162 -0.45 14.87 9.51
CA ASN A 162 0.71 14.05 9.87
C ASN A 162 1.15 13.07 8.78
N LEU A 163 0.41 12.99 7.67
CA LEU A 163 0.79 12.12 6.54
C LEU A 163 1.86 12.75 5.68
N TRP A 164 2.62 11.89 4.99
CA TRP A 164 3.61 12.33 4.03
C TRP A 164 2.91 12.77 2.74
N VAL A 165 3.46 13.79 2.11
CA VAL A 165 2.96 14.32 0.84
C VAL A 165 4.13 14.66 -0.09
N TYR A 166 3.87 14.60 -1.39
CA TYR A 166 4.74 15.23 -2.36
C TYR A 166 4.28 16.68 -2.55
N TYR A 167 5.21 17.62 -2.44
CA TYR A 167 4.90 19.05 -2.42
C TYR A 167 5.84 19.86 -3.31
N CYS A 168 5.26 20.78 -4.07
CA CYS A 168 5.93 21.81 -4.84
C CYS A 168 5.81 23.15 -4.11
N LYS A 169 6.93 23.67 -3.62
CA LYS A 169 6.96 24.98 -2.99
C LYS A 169 6.77 26.15 -3.97
N GLU A 170 7.07 25.94 -5.26
CA GLU A 170 7.01 27.00 -6.27
C GLU A 170 5.56 27.36 -6.64
N CYS A 171 4.67 26.37 -6.63
CA CYS A 171 3.28 26.52 -7.03
C CYS A 171 2.26 26.20 -5.94
N ASP A 172 2.72 25.87 -4.73
CA ASP A 172 1.88 25.39 -3.63
C ASP A 172 1.05 24.15 -4.01
N TYR A 173 1.63 23.25 -4.82
CA TYR A 173 0.97 22.04 -5.32
C TYR A 173 1.34 20.83 -4.46
N GLY A 174 0.36 20.10 -3.94
CA GLY A 174 0.54 18.94 -3.07
C GLY A 174 -0.30 17.73 -3.43
N THR A 175 0.29 16.55 -3.29
CA THR A 175 -0.40 15.28 -3.53
C THR A 175 -0.10 14.26 -2.45
N HIS A 176 -1.00 13.28 -2.30
CA HIS A 176 -0.69 12.05 -1.58
C HIS A 176 0.60 11.40 -2.13
N VAL A 177 1.34 10.69 -1.28
CA VAL A 177 2.54 9.92 -1.67
C VAL A 177 2.25 8.71 -2.57
N HIS A 178 0.99 8.26 -2.58
CA HIS A 178 0.52 7.19 -3.44
C HIS A 178 -0.56 7.70 -4.41
N SER A 179 -0.98 6.83 -5.33
CA SER A 179 -1.97 7.18 -6.36
C SER A 179 -3.24 7.74 -5.75
N CYS A 180 -3.70 8.86 -6.29
CA CYS A 180 -5.00 9.44 -6.00
C CYS A 180 -6.04 8.78 -6.92
N ALA A 181 -7.17 8.34 -6.38
CA ALA A 181 -8.30 7.95 -7.20
C ALA A 181 -9.02 9.24 -7.62
N VAL A 182 -8.90 9.62 -8.89
CA VAL A 182 -9.79 10.64 -9.45
C VAL A 182 -11.12 9.94 -9.69
N TYR A 183 -12.15 10.28 -8.92
CA TYR A 183 -13.50 9.90 -9.30
C TYR A 183 -13.81 10.66 -10.59
N GLU A 184 -13.89 9.96 -11.72
CA GLU A 184 -14.46 10.56 -12.93
C GLU A 184 -15.89 10.99 -12.59
N LYS A 185 -16.08 12.29 -12.35
CA LYS A 185 -17.39 12.91 -12.24
C LYS A 185 -18.08 12.68 -13.58
N HIS A 186 -18.82 11.58 -13.73
CA HIS A 186 -19.83 11.50 -14.76
C HIS A 186 -20.82 12.61 -14.47
N GLU A 187 -20.67 13.76 -15.14
CA GLU A 187 -21.60 14.87 -15.03
C GLU A 187 -23.02 14.32 -15.29
N PRO A 188 -23.91 14.35 -14.28
CA PRO A 188 -25.28 13.99 -14.51
C PRO A 188 -25.84 15.06 -15.47
N LYS A 189 -26.32 14.61 -16.63
CA LYS A 189 -27.05 15.47 -17.55
C LYS A 189 -28.18 16.13 -16.77
N LYS A 190 -28.12 17.47 -16.64
CA LYS A 190 -29.11 18.31 -15.96
C LYS A 190 -30.54 17.91 -16.31
N GLU A 191 -31.24 17.25 -15.39
CA GLU A 191 -32.69 17.39 -15.25
C GLU A 191 -33.06 17.56 -13.78
N ARG A 192 -34.16 18.28 -13.54
CA ARG A 192 -34.55 18.90 -12.28
C ARG A 192 -35.09 17.87 -11.28
N GLY A 193 -34.58 17.88 -10.05
CA GLY A 193 -35.26 17.23 -8.91
C GLY A 193 -34.40 17.16 -7.64
N GLY A 194 -34.62 18.07 -6.68
CA GLY A 194 -33.87 18.13 -5.41
C GLY A 194 -34.10 16.96 -4.45
N GLU A 195 -35.06 16.07 -4.72
CA GLU A 195 -35.35 14.89 -3.89
C GLU A 195 -34.54 13.65 -4.32
N GLU A 196 -34.11 13.59 -5.58
CA GLU A 196 -33.40 12.42 -6.15
C GLU A 196 -31.94 12.37 -5.68
N ALA A 197 -31.30 13.52 -5.46
CA ALA A 197 -29.94 13.63 -4.92
C ALA A 197 -29.82 13.18 -3.45
N ILE A 198 -30.86 13.42 -2.64
CA ILE A 198 -30.90 12.96 -1.24
C ILE A 198 -31.09 11.44 -1.19
N LEU A 199 -31.97 10.91 -2.04
CA LEU A 199 -32.19 9.47 -2.15
C LEU A 199 -30.92 8.74 -2.63
N GLU A 200 -30.16 9.34 -3.55
CA GLU A 200 -28.91 8.77 -4.04
C GLU A 200 -27.78 8.87 -3.00
N ALA A 201 -27.67 9.95 -2.24
CA ALA A 201 -26.72 10.05 -1.11
C ALA A 201 -27.02 9.02 -0.01
N LEU A 202 -28.30 8.83 0.35
CA LEU A 202 -28.74 7.80 1.30
C LEU A 202 -28.48 6.38 0.76
N ARG A 203 -28.56 6.18 -0.55
CA ARG A 203 -28.23 4.92 -1.22
C ARG A 203 -26.73 4.64 -1.22
N MET A 204 -25.90 5.66 -1.47
CA MET A 204 -24.44 5.56 -1.37
C MET A 204 -23.98 5.30 0.06
N GLU A 205 -24.57 5.96 1.05
CA GLU A 205 -24.29 5.72 2.47
C GLU A 205 -24.70 4.29 2.87
N SER A 206 -25.87 3.83 2.39
CA SER A 206 -26.30 2.43 2.59
C SER A 206 -25.36 1.43 1.91
N LEU A 207 -24.80 1.75 0.75
CA LEU A 207 -23.81 0.93 0.05
C LEU A 207 -22.46 0.90 0.77
N MET A 208 -21.99 2.04 1.29
CA MET A 208 -20.75 2.13 2.08
C MET A 208 -20.90 1.36 3.40
N ASN A 209 -22.05 1.48 4.07
CA ASN A 209 -22.34 0.72 5.28
C ASN A 209 -22.46 -0.78 4.99
N ALA A 210 -23.15 -1.19 3.92
CA ALA A 210 -23.20 -2.59 3.50
C ALA A 210 -21.81 -3.14 3.13
N ARG A 211 -20.92 -2.31 2.55
CA ARG A 211 -19.54 -2.68 2.24
C ARG A 211 -18.72 -2.87 3.51
N GLN A 212 -18.86 -1.98 4.49
CA GLN A 212 -18.21 -2.10 5.80
C GLN A 212 -18.72 -3.32 6.56
N GLU A 213 -20.02 -3.63 6.50
CA GLU A 213 -20.62 -4.81 7.12
C GLU A 213 -20.16 -6.10 6.45
N LEU A 214 -20.09 -6.16 5.11
CA LEU A 214 -19.55 -7.30 4.38
C LEU A 214 -18.06 -7.52 4.69
N GLU A 215 -17.28 -6.46 4.88
CA GLU A 215 -15.88 -6.57 5.29
C GLU A 215 -15.74 -7.05 6.74
N ASN A 216 -16.57 -6.54 7.65
CA ASN A 216 -16.64 -7.05 9.02
C ASN A 216 -17.10 -8.52 9.07
N MET A 217 -17.96 -8.93 8.13
CA MET A 217 -18.40 -10.32 7.97
C MET A 217 -17.31 -11.20 7.36
N ARG A 218 -16.49 -10.69 6.44
CA ARG A 218 -15.29 -11.35 5.91
C ARG A 218 -14.20 -11.53 6.95
N ILE A 219 -13.97 -10.53 7.80
CA ILE A 219 -13.06 -10.63 8.95
C ILE A 219 -13.54 -11.72 9.91
N ARG A 220 -14.84 -11.81 10.20
CA ARG A 220 -15.42 -12.90 11.00
C ARG A 220 -15.31 -14.27 10.34
N ASN A 221 -15.49 -14.36 9.01
CA ASN A 221 -15.47 -15.64 8.29
C ASN A 221 -14.04 -16.13 7.96
N LYS A 222 -13.04 -15.25 7.86
CA LYS A 222 -11.61 -15.63 7.72
C LYS A 222 -11.06 -16.36 8.95
N ILE A 223 -11.71 -16.25 10.11
CA ILE A 223 -11.42 -17.07 11.31
C ILE A 223 -11.83 -18.55 11.10
N ASN A 224 -12.65 -18.88 10.08
CA ASN A 224 -13.23 -20.22 9.85
C ASN A 224 -12.91 -20.91 8.49
N ASN A 225 -11.82 -20.52 7.82
CA ASN A 225 -11.15 -21.26 6.72
C ASN A 225 -11.67 -21.08 5.26
N SER A 226 -10.69 -20.94 4.35
CA SER A 226 -10.63 -21.12 2.87
C SER A 226 -11.54 -20.34 1.88
N VAL A 227 -10.87 -19.47 1.11
CA VAL A 227 -11.05 -18.90 -0.27
C VAL A 227 -12.43 -18.93 -0.96
N ILE A 228 -12.89 -17.74 -1.37
CA ILE A 228 -13.73 -17.50 -2.56
C ILE A 228 -13.27 -16.21 -3.29
N HIS A 229 -13.01 -16.30 -4.59
CA HIS A 229 -12.86 -15.15 -5.52
C HIS A 229 -14.23 -14.56 -5.85
N PHE A 230 -14.32 -13.25 -6.12
CA PHE A 230 -15.10 -12.63 -7.21
C PHE A 230 -15.01 -11.10 -7.21
N GLY A 231 -14.82 -10.52 -8.40
CA GLY A 231 -15.40 -9.24 -8.83
C GLY A 231 -14.43 -8.06 -8.91
N ASP A 232 -14.01 -7.75 -10.14
CA ASP A 232 -13.14 -6.66 -10.60
C ASP A 232 -13.12 -5.41 -9.69
N GLU A 233 -12.00 -5.23 -8.99
CA GLU A 233 -11.60 -3.91 -8.51
C GLU A 233 -11.33 -3.00 -9.72
N PRO A 234 -11.66 -1.69 -9.65
CA PRO A 234 -11.26 -0.78 -10.71
C PRO A 234 -9.74 -0.85 -10.88
N GLU A 235 -9.26 -1.07 -12.12
CA GLU A 235 -7.84 -1.09 -12.48
C GLU A 235 -7.12 0.08 -11.81
N ARG A 236 -6.40 -0.20 -10.72
CA ARG A 236 -5.50 0.78 -10.11
C ARG A 236 -4.28 0.88 -11.02
N ARG A 237 -4.31 1.82 -11.96
CA ARG A 237 -3.13 2.17 -12.75
C ARG A 237 -2.13 2.87 -11.84
N TYR A 238 -1.05 2.14 -11.52
CA TYR A 238 0.12 2.71 -10.87
C TYR A 238 0.81 3.66 -11.85
N TYR A 239 0.58 4.97 -11.72
CA TYR A 239 1.32 6.00 -12.45
C TYR A 239 2.70 6.23 -11.84
N TRP A 240 3.51 5.19 -11.70
CA TRP A 240 4.92 5.35 -11.40
C TRP A 240 5.71 4.34 -12.24
N VAL A 241 6.09 4.79 -13.43
CA VAL A 241 7.00 4.05 -14.31
C VAL A 241 8.36 4.04 -13.60
N ARG A 242 8.74 2.88 -13.06
CA ARG A 242 10.15 2.62 -12.72
C ARG A 242 10.95 2.73 -14.01
N LYS A 243 11.86 3.70 -14.10
CA LYS A 243 12.98 3.64 -15.06
C LYS A 243 13.96 2.54 -14.64
#